data_AF-F2KPY4-F1
#
_entry.id   AF-F2KPY4-F1
#
_cell.length_a   1.000
_cell.length_b   1.000
_cell.length_c   1.000
_cell.angle_alpha   90.00
_cell.angle_beta   90.00
_cell.angle_gamma   90.00
#
_symmetry.space_group_name_H-M   'P 1'
#
loop_
_entity.id
_entity.type
_entity.pdbx_description
1 polymer ?
#
loop_
_entity_poly.entity_id
_entity_poly.type
_entity_poly.pdbx_seq_one_letter_code
_entity_poly.pdbx_strand_id
1 'polypeptide(L)'
;MHHVLRFYSANQELVIRFYMLGAKFTRLPVVGRLVRALMNWYAVTQHAAWILTPEEAKKVIDSATSIAVGDCKCRKVFRNCDNPIRTDIVIGVGYAVFTEVRREEYEEISKEEAKKIIDECSRRGLVQSLVKCRGEVYAICNCCTCCCVPLRLRRDYGIKKVWRRDREVLNELLDRID
;
A
#
# COMPACT_ATOMS: atom_id res chain seq x y z
N MET A 1 11.28 16.03 6.55
CA MET A 1 10.53 16.08 5.27
C MET A 1 10.81 14.79 4.48
N HIS A 2 9.81 13.92 4.27
CA HIS A 2 10.01 12.60 3.63
C HIS A 2 10.26 12.73 2.11
N HIS A 3 11.48 13.07 1.69
CA HIS A 3 11.85 13.22 0.26
C HIS A 3 11.53 11.98 -0.57
N VAL A 4 11.69 10.77 0.00
CA VAL A 4 11.39 9.52 -0.72
C VAL A 4 9.90 9.31 -0.91
N LEU A 5 9.08 9.61 0.10
CA LEU A 5 7.62 9.49 -0.04
C LEU A 5 7.09 10.55 -1.01
N ARG A 6 7.65 11.77 -1.00
CA ARG A 6 7.32 12.80 -2.01
C ARG A 6 7.69 12.37 -3.42
N PHE A 7 8.90 11.85 -3.62
CA PHE A 7 9.33 11.33 -4.92
C PHE A 7 8.43 10.18 -5.39
N TYR A 8 8.12 9.25 -4.50
CA TYR A 8 7.21 8.14 -4.77
C TYR A 8 5.81 8.66 -5.14
N SER A 9 5.27 9.60 -4.36
CA SER A 9 3.97 10.21 -4.64
C SER A 9 3.99 10.90 -6.00
N ALA A 10 4.96 11.76 -6.32
CA ALA A 10 5.02 12.41 -7.63
C ALA A 10 5.09 11.41 -8.80
N ASN A 11 5.85 10.31 -8.66
CA ASN A 11 6.16 9.37 -9.74
C ASN A 11 5.46 8.02 -9.63
N GLN A 12 4.35 7.94 -8.88
CA GLN A 12 3.77 6.67 -8.45
C GLN A 12 3.45 5.70 -9.60
N GLU A 13 2.91 6.19 -10.73
CA GLU A 13 2.64 5.35 -11.92
C GLU A 13 3.93 4.76 -12.51
N LEU A 14 4.96 5.58 -12.71
CA LEU A 14 6.24 5.14 -13.25
C LEU A 14 6.88 4.11 -12.31
N VAL A 15 6.88 4.38 -11.01
CA VAL A 15 7.47 3.50 -9.99
C VAL A 15 6.78 2.13 -9.98
N ILE A 16 5.44 2.07 -10.01
CA ILE A 16 4.76 0.78 -9.99
C ILE A 16 4.94 -0.01 -11.28
N ARG A 17 5.01 0.65 -12.44
CA ARG A 17 5.34 -0.01 -13.72
C ARG A 17 6.77 -0.53 -13.69
N PHE A 18 7.71 0.25 -13.15
CA PHE A 18 9.10 -0.15 -12.96
C PHE A 18 9.23 -1.38 -12.06
N TYR A 19 8.52 -1.43 -10.92
CA TYR A 19 8.53 -2.62 -10.06
C TYR A 19 8.04 -3.87 -10.77
N MET A 20 6.95 -3.77 -11.54
CA MET A 20 6.41 -4.90 -12.30
C MET A 20 7.35 -5.34 -13.43
N LEU A 21 8.02 -4.39 -14.10
CA LEU A 21 9.03 -4.70 -15.12
C LEU A 21 10.25 -5.37 -14.49
N GLY A 22 10.79 -4.80 -13.41
CA GLY A 22 11.91 -5.35 -12.64
C GLY A 22 11.64 -6.76 -12.14
N ALA A 23 10.42 -7.05 -11.73
CA ALA A 23 10.03 -8.38 -11.27
C ALA A 23 10.13 -9.45 -12.37
N LYS A 24 9.97 -9.11 -13.65
CA LYS A 24 10.11 -10.07 -14.76
C LYS A 24 11.50 -10.70 -14.82
N PHE A 25 12.54 -9.95 -14.43
CA PHE A 25 13.91 -10.46 -14.37
C PHE A 25 14.11 -11.57 -13.32
N THR A 26 13.18 -11.73 -12.36
CA THR A 26 13.20 -12.86 -11.41
C THR A 26 12.95 -14.22 -12.06
N ARG A 27 12.49 -14.25 -13.33
CA ARG A 27 12.24 -15.46 -14.11
C ARG A 27 13.44 -15.91 -14.94
N LEU A 28 14.53 -15.14 -14.97
CA LEU A 28 15.74 -15.52 -15.69
C LEU A 28 16.48 -16.65 -14.93
N PRO A 29 16.97 -17.69 -15.62
CA PRO A 29 17.47 -18.91 -14.98
C PRO A 29 18.71 -18.68 -14.10
N VAL A 30 19.61 -17.79 -14.51
CA VAL A 30 20.89 -17.56 -13.80
C VAL A 30 20.78 -16.42 -12.78
N VAL A 31 20.20 -15.29 -13.17
CA VAL A 31 20.15 -14.08 -12.31
C VAL A 31 18.89 -13.97 -11.47
N GLY A 32 17.84 -14.75 -11.77
CA GLY A 32 16.51 -14.56 -11.16
C GLY A 32 16.49 -14.74 -9.64
N ARG A 33 17.31 -15.65 -9.10
CA ARG A 33 17.46 -15.84 -7.65
C ARG A 33 18.07 -14.62 -6.96
N LEU A 34 19.09 -14.01 -7.57
CA LEU A 34 19.74 -12.80 -7.06
C LEU A 34 18.80 -11.60 -7.13
N VAL A 35 18.11 -11.41 -8.25
CA VAL A 35 17.09 -10.36 -8.41
C VAL A 35 16.01 -10.52 -7.34
N ARG A 36 15.51 -11.74 -7.10
CA ARG A 36 14.51 -12.00 -6.07
C ARG A 36 15.02 -11.71 -4.66
N ALA A 37 16.28 -12.05 -4.36
CA ALA A 37 16.89 -11.71 -3.08
C ALA A 37 16.99 -10.19 -2.88
N LEU A 38 17.48 -9.47 -3.89
CA LEU A 38 17.57 -8.00 -3.90
C LEU A 38 16.20 -7.34 -3.71
N MET A 39 15.18 -7.79 -4.44
CA MET A 39 13.82 -7.24 -4.32
C MET A 39 13.19 -7.54 -2.96
N ASN A 40 13.44 -8.71 -2.36
CA ASN A 40 12.99 -8.99 -1.00
C ASN A 40 13.72 -8.15 0.05
N TRP A 41 15.01 -7.89 -0.14
CA TRP A 41 15.76 -6.97 0.72
C TRP A 41 15.20 -5.54 0.61
N TYR A 42 14.99 -5.06 -0.62
CA TYR A 42 14.37 -3.76 -0.89
C TYR A 42 12.98 -3.64 -0.27
N ALA A 43 12.16 -4.69 -0.36
CA ALA A 43 10.83 -4.70 0.25
C ALA A 43 10.88 -4.49 1.77
N VAL A 44 11.82 -5.13 2.46
CA VAL A 44 11.95 -4.99 3.92
C VAL A 44 12.40 -3.58 4.31
N THR A 45 13.35 -3.00 3.58
CA THR A 45 14.03 -1.76 3.95
C THR A 45 13.33 -0.50 3.42
N GLN A 46 12.73 -0.57 2.23
CA GLN A 46 12.19 0.60 1.54
C GLN A 46 10.66 0.60 1.51
N HIS A 47 10.03 -0.39 0.88
CA HIS A 47 8.58 -0.39 0.64
C HIS A 47 7.97 -1.78 0.84
N ALA A 48 7.10 -1.90 1.84
CA ALA A 48 6.32 -3.11 2.09
C ALA A 48 4.90 -2.75 2.52
N ALA A 49 4.05 -3.76 2.48
CA ALA A 49 2.68 -3.68 2.97
C ALA A 49 2.36 -4.89 3.86
N TRP A 50 1.64 -4.62 4.95
CA TRP A 50 1.19 -5.61 5.91
C TRP A 50 -0.29 -5.87 5.78
N ILE A 51 -0.68 -7.15 5.79
CA ILE A 51 -2.08 -7.56 5.63
C ILE A 51 -2.83 -7.32 6.95
N LEU A 52 -3.90 -6.55 6.87
CA LEU A 52 -4.82 -6.27 7.97
C LEU A 52 -6.13 -7.03 7.80
N THR A 53 -6.76 -7.36 8.93
CA THR A 53 -8.20 -7.56 8.99
C THR A 53 -8.93 -6.21 8.87
N PRO A 54 -10.21 -6.18 8.47
CA PRO A 54 -11.00 -4.96 8.48
C PRO A 54 -11.00 -4.27 9.84
N GLU A 55 -11.08 -5.04 10.93
CA GLU A 55 -11.09 -4.55 12.31
C GLU A 55 -9.76 -3.90 12.69
N GLU A 56 -8.62 -4.54 12.37
CA GLU A 56 -7.29 -3.95 12.57
C GLU A 56 -7.14 -2.64 11.76
N ALA A 57 -7.64 -2.62 10.52
CA ALA A 57 -7.61 -1.40 9.71
C ALA A 57 -8.43 -0.27 10.33
N LYS A 58 -9.61 -0.57 10.88
CA LYS A 58 -10.44 0.41 11.59
C LYS A 58 -9.76 0.95 12.85
N LYS A 59 -9.03 0.12 13.60
CA LYS A 59 -8.22 0.59 14.75
C LYS A 59 -7.15 1.59 14.33
N VAL A 60 -6.46 1.34 13.20
CA VAL A 60 -5.49 2.30 12.64
C VAL A 60 -6.18 3.60 12.20
N ILE A 61 -7.40 3.53 11.68
CA ILE A 61 -8.21 4.74 11.39
C ILE A 61 -8.53 5.51 12.68
N ASP A 62 -8.88 4.80 13.76
CA ASP A 62 -9.21 5.43 15.05
C ASP A 62 -8.03 6.18 15.67
N SER A 63 -6.81 5.74 15.40
CA SER A 63 -5.59 6.40 15.86
C SER A 63 -5.17 7.60 15.01
N ALA A 64 -5.63 7.68 13.76
CA ALA A 64 -5.17 8.69 12.82
C ALA A 64 -5.71 10.08 13.20
N THR A 65 -4.83 11.08 13.18
CA THR A 65 -5.19 12.48 13.43
C THR A 65 -5.80 13.15 12.20
N SER A 66 -5.30 12.80 11.01
CA SER A 66 -5.74 13.35 9.74
C SER A 66 -5.82 12.25 8.70
N ILE A 67 -6.87 12.29 7.88
CA ILE A 67 -7.23 11.22 6.95
C ILE A 67 -7.68 11.85 5.64
N ALA A 68 -7.16 11.34 4.54
CA ALA A 68 -7.68 11.67 3.22
C ALA A 68 -7.86 10.40 2.40
N VAL A 69 -8.84 10.41 1.49
CA VAL A 69 -9.03 9.38 0.49
C VAL A 69 -8.60 9.88 -0.87
N GLY A 70 -7.94 9.02 -1.62
CA GLY A 70 -7.66 9.23 -3.03
C GLY A 70 -7.81 7.96 -3.84
N ASP A 71 -7.32 8.05 -5.07
CA ASP A 71 -7.45 6.98 -6.04
C ASP A 71 -6.39 5.90 -5.85
N CYS A 72 -6.82 4.63 -5.88
CA CYS A 72 -5.90 3.51 -5.93
C CYS A 72 -5.08 3.53 -7.23
N LYS A 73 -3.80 3.93 -7.12
CA LYS A 73 -2.92 4.06 -8.29
C LYS A 73 -2.76 2.75 -9.07
N CYS A 74 -2.70 1.61 -8.38
CA CYS A 74 -2.63 0.31 -9.06
C CYS A 74 -3.85 0.06 -9.96
N ARG A 75 -5.07 0.36 -9.49
CA ARG A 75 -6.28 0.18 -10.29
C ARG A 75 -6.36 1.16 -11.45
N LYS A 76 -5.99 2.45 -11.25
CA LYS A 76 -5.91 3.43 -12.34
C LYS A 76 -4.97 3.04 -13.46
N VAL A 77 -3.82 2.47 -13.12
CA VAL A 77 -2.77 2.12 -14.08
C VAL A 77 -3.04 0.82 -14.82
N PHE A 78 -3.54 -0.22 -14.12
CA PHE A 78 -3.71 -1.55 -14.74
C PHE A 78 -5.12 -1.84 -15.22
N ARG A 79 -6.17 -1.26 -14.62
CA ARG A 79 -7.57 -1.38 -15.05
C ARG A 79 -8.05 -2.82 -15.32
N ASN A 80 -7.61 -3.79 -14.51
CA ASN A 80 -7.98 -5.21 -14.65
C ASN A 80 -9.28 -5.59 -13.91
N CYS A 81 -10.05 -4.63 -13.41
CA CYS A 81 -11.32 -4.86 -12.70
C CYS A 81 -12.12 -3.57 -12.54
N ASP A 82 -13.42 -3.72 -12.25
CA ASP A 82 -14.36 -2.63 -11.98
C ASP A 82 -14.55 -2.33 -10.48
N ASN A 83 -13.52 -2.61 -9.66
CA ASN A 83 -13.54 -2.23 -8.25
C ASN A 83 -13.45 -0.70 -8.08
N PRO A 84 -14.18 -0.07 -7.13
CA PRO A 84 -14.19 1.37 -6.89
C PRO A 84 -12.77 1.88 -6.81
N ILE A 85 -12.44 3.00 -7.46
CA ILE A 85 -11.07 3.51 -7.54
C ILE A 85 -10.69 4.30 -6.27
N ARG A 86 -11.60 5.14 -5.78
CA ARG A 86 -11.39 6.08 -4.66
C ARG A 86 -11.45 5.37 -3.31
N THR A 87 -10.40 4.64 -2.98
CA THR A 87 -10.34 3.78 -1.79
C THR A 87 -8.93 3.73 -1.17
N ASP A 88 -8.01 4.58 -1.62
CA ASP A 88 -6.66 4.66 -1.04
C ASP A 88 -6.70 5.67 0.10
N ILE A 89 -6.55 5.20 1.33
CA ILE A 89 -6.70 6.05 2.52
C ILE A 89 -5.30 6.41 3.01
N VAL A 90 -4.94 7.69 2.97
CA VAL A 90 -3.66 8.19 3.49
C VAL A 90 -3.82 8.76 4.89
N ILE A 91 -2.82 8.52 5.74
CA ILE A 91 -2.80 8.91 7.16
C ILE A 91 -1.41 9.43 7.54
N GLY A 92 -1.32 10.21 8.62
CA GLY A 92 -0.04 10.67 9.18
C GLY A 92 0.84 11.38 8.14
N VAL A 93 2.08 10.90 7.94
CA VAL A 93 2.98 11.45 6.92
C VAL A 93 2.44 11.32 5.50
N GLY A 94 1.63 10.29 5.24
CA GLY A 94 0.96 10.11 3.95
C GLY A 94 -0.08 11.19 3.71
N TYR A 95 -0.88 11.54 4.71
CA TYR A 95 -1.81 12.66 4.61
C TYR A 95 -1.07 13.93 4.17
N ALA A 96 -0.05 14.35 4.93
CA ALA A 96 0.70 15.57 4.64
C ALA A 96 1.34 15.57 3.24
N VAL A 97 1.92 14.45 2.80
CA VAL A 97 2.60 14.38 1.50
C VAL A 97 1.62 14.33 0.33
N PHE A 98 0.57 13.51 0.41
CA PHE A 98 -0.31 13.26 -0.72
C PHE A 98 -1.32 14.40 -0.93
N THR A 99 -1.82 15.04 0.13
CA THR A 99 -2.70 16.22 -0.01
C THR A 99 -1.94 17.46 -0.48
N GLU A 100 -0.62 17.49 -0.34
CA GLU A 100 0.23 18.55 -0.90
C GLU A 100 0.64 18.26 -2.35
N VAL A 101 1.20 17.07 -2.62
CA VAL A 101 1.76 16.72 -3.94
C VAL A 101 0.67 16.37 -4.96
N ARG A 102 -0.47 15.82 -4.49
CA ARG A 102 -1.59 15.38 -5.34
C ARG A 102 -2.92 15.90 -4.81
N ARG A 103 -2.95 17.19 -4.45
CA ARG A 103 -4.11 17.87 -3.87
C ARG A 103 -5.44 17.58 -4.59
N GLU A 104 -5.42 17.49 -5.92
CA GLU A 104 -6.63 17.24 -6.72
C GLU A 104 -7.09 15.78 -6.69
N GLU A 105 -6.21 14.83 -6.36
CA GLU A 105 -6.54 13.40 -6.29
C GLU A 105 -7.01 12.98 -4.88
N TYR A 106 -6.65 13.73 -3.83
CA TYR A 106 -6.90 13.39 -2.43
C TYR A 106 -7.80 14.41 -1.74
N GLU A 107 -8.81 13.92 -1.05
CA GLU A 107 -9.78 14.73 -0.30
C GLU A 107 -9.81 14.28 1.16
N GLU A 108 -9.86 15.24 2.06
CA GLU A 108 -9.98 14.98 3.49
C GLU A 108 -11.35 14.37 3.82
N ILE A 109 -11.36 13.34 4.67
CA ILE A 109 -12.57 12.61 5.04
C ILE A 109 -12.60 12.31 6.54
N SER A 110 -13.78 12.07 7.07
CA SER A 110 -13.97 11.68 8.47
C SER A 110 -13.48 10.24 8.74
N LYS A 111 -13.26 9.91 10.02
CA LYS A 111 -12.97 8.53 10.45
C LYS A 111 -14.10 7.58 10.06
N GLU A 112 -15.34 8.00 10.25
CA GLU A 112 -16.55 7.22 9.90
C GLU A 112 -16.60 6.93 8.40
N GLU A 113 -16.27 7.91 7.56
CA GLU A 113 -16.20 7.73 6.11
C GLU A 113 -15.10 6.75 5.71
N ALA A 114 -13.91 6.87 6.32
CA ALA A 114 -12.82 5.94 6.10
C ALA A 114 -13.18 4.49 6.49
N LYS A 115 -13.87 4.32 7.63
CA LYS A 115 -14.38 3.01 8.06
C LYS A 115 -15.43 2.44 7.10
N LYS A 116 -16.34 3.27 6.57
CA LYS A 116 -17.30 2.85 5.54
C LYS A 116 -16.62 2.35 4.27
N ILE A 117 -15.55 3.02 3.82
CA ILE A 117 -14.74 2.57 2.68
C ILE A 117 -14.12 1.20 2.97
N ILE A 118 -13.56 1.00 4.16
CA ILE A 118 -13.00 -0.30 4.59
C ILE A 118 -14.08 -1.38 4.53
N ASP A 119 -15.27 -1.11 5.05
CA ASP A 119 -16.38 -2.07 5.08
C ASP A 119 -16.88 -2.42 3.67
N GLU A 120 -17.04 -1.43 2.80
CA GLU A 120 -17.40 -1.67 1.40
C GLU A 120 -16.34 -2.49 0.67
N CYS A 121 -15.07 -2.13 0.84
CA CYS A 121 -13.96 -2.84 0.23
C CYS A 121 -13.90 -4.30 0.72
N SER A 122 -14.05 -4.52 2.03
CA SER A 122 -14.08 -5.85 2.63
C SER A 122 -15.24 -6.69 2.10
N ARG A 123 -16.47 -6.15 2.04
CA ARG A 123 -17.64 -6.82 1.46
C ARG A 123 -17.43 -7.23 0.00
N ARG A 124 -16.62 -6.48 -0.74
CA ARG A 124 -16.27 -6.76 -2.14
C ARG A 124 -15.04 -7.67 -2.29
N GLY A 125 -14.51 -8.20 -1.18
CA GLY A 125 -13.35 -9.11 -1.16
C GLY A 125 -11.99 -8.42 -1.35
N LEU A 126 -11.91 -7.10 -1.19
CA LEU A 126 -10.65 -6.37 -1.22
C LEU A 126 -9.95 -6.49 0.14
N VAL A 127 -8.65 -6.73 0.11
CA VAL A 127 -7.84 -6.99 1.30
C VAL A 127 -7.23 -5.70 1.82
N GLN A 128 -7.49 -5.35 3.07
CA GLN A 128 -6.89 -4.20 3.73
C GLN A 128 -5.39 -4.42 3.94
N SER A 129 -4.60 -3.40 3.63
CA SER A 129 -3.14 -3.47 3.73
C SER A 129 -2.57 -2.17 4.26
N LEU A 130 -1.81 -2.24 5.34
CA LEU A 130 -1.07 -1.10 5.87
C LEU A 130 0.25 -0.96 5.10
N VAL A 131 0.44 0.17 4.44
CA VAL A 131 1.61 0.40 3.58
C VAL A 131 2.61 1.28 4.29
N LYS A 132 3.88 0.87 4.22
CA LYS A 132 5.01 1.62 4.76
C LYS A 132 6.02 2.02 3.71
N CYS A 133 6.66 3.16 3.94
CA CYS A 133 7.79 3.67 3.19
C CYS A 133 8.90 4.09 4.16
N ARG A 134 10.06 3.44 4.09
CA ARG A 134 11.23 3.68 4.96
C ARG A 134 10.90 3.73 6.46
N GLY A 135 10.15 2.76 6.93
CA GLY A 135 9.79 2.61 8.35
C GLY A 135 8.49 3.30 8.74
N GLU A 136 8.07 4.33 8.01
CA GLU A 136 6.84 5.06 8.31
C GLU A 136 5.64 4.48 7.57
N VAL A 137 4.53 4.29 8.29
CA VAL A 137 3.24 3.97 7.68
C VAL A 137 2.63 5.24 7.10
N TYR A 138 2.04 5.13 5.91
CA TYR A 138 1.50 6.31 5.22
C TYR A 138 0.09 6.10 4.65
N ALA A 139 -0.32 4.84 4.46
CA ALA A 139 -1.62 4.56 3.86
C ALA A 139 -2.19 3.21 4.30
N ILE A 140 -3.52 3.14 4.32
CA ILE A 140 -4.29 1.90 4.28
C ILE A 140 -4.81 1.73 2.85
N CYS A 141 -4.25 0.74 2.15
CA CYS A 141 -4.71 0.35 0.83
C CYS A 141 -5.80 -0.73 0.90
N ASN A 142 -6.77 -0.65 0.00
CA ASN A 142 -7.78 -1.69 -0.21
C ASN A 142 -7.43 -2.49 -1.48
N CYS A 143 -6.73 -3.61 -1.33
CA CYS A 143 -6.06 -4.28 -2.45
C CYS A 143 -6.94 -5.34 -3.13
N CYS A 144 -7.04 -5.27 -4.46
CA CYS A 144 -7.61 -6.35 -5.28
C CYS A 144 -6.50 -7.30 -5.77
N THR A 145 -6.85 -8.55 -6.08
CA THR A 145 -5.90 -9.58 -6.55
C THR A 145 -5.42 -9.38 -7.99
N CYS A 146 -6.12 -8.57 -8.80
CA CYS A 146 -5.82 -8.39 -10.22
C CYS A 146 -4.91 -7.19 -10.52
N CYS A 147 -4.99 -6.10 -9.74
CA CYS A 147 -4.20 -4.88 -9.99
C CYS A 147 -3.08 -4.66 -8.96
N CYS A 148 -3.27 -5.06 -7.71
CA CYS A 148 -2.36 -4.72 -6.61
C CYS A 148 -0.92 -5.19 -6.90
N VAL A 149 0.01 -4.23 -6.91
CA VAL A 149 1.42 -4.49 -7.24
C VAL A 149 2.10 -5.33 -6.16
N PRO A 150 2.07 -4.98 -4.85
CA PRO A 150 2.63 -5.85 -3.81
C PRO A 150 2.11 -7.29 -3.86
N LEU A 151 0.80 -7.48 -4.08
CA LEU A 151 0.20 -8.81 -4.16
C LEU A 151 0.71 -9.58 -5.39
N ARG A 152 0.74 -8.95 -6.57
CA ARG A 152 1.25 -9.57 -7.81
C ARG A 152 2.75 -9.88 -7.71
N LEU A 153 3.55 -9.00 -7.12
CA LEU A 153 4.97 -9.23 -6.85
C LEU A 153 5.18 -10.47 -5.96
N ARG A 154 4.36 -10.62 -4.91
CA ARG A 154 4.36 -11.82 -4.06
C ARG A 154 3.94 -13.07 -4.85
N ARG A 155 2.77 -13.03 -5.49
CA ARG A 155 2.11 -14.19 -6.12
C ARG A 155 2.86 -14.68 -7.36
N ASP A 156 3.20 -13.76 -8.27
CA ASP A 156 3.65 -14.10 -9.64
C ASP A 156 5.17 -14.16 -9.78
N TYR A 157 5.91 -13.59 -8.82
CA TYR A 157 7.37 -13.42 -8.87
C TYR A 157 8.10 -13.87 -7.59
N GLY A 158 7.36 -14.33 -6.58
CA GLY A 158 7.94 -14.90 -5.35
C GLY A 158 8.66 -13.88 -4.45
N ILE A 159 8.32 -12.60 -4.58
CA ILE A 159 8.86 -11.53 -3.72
C ILE A 159 8.04 -11.49 -2.44
N LYS A 160 8.21 -12.52 -1.59
CA LYS A 160 7.31 -12.78 -0.46
C LYS A 160 7.30 -11.67 0.61
N LYS A 161 8.39 -10.91 0.77
CA LYS A 161 8.51 -9.91 1.85
C LYS A 161 7.74 -8.61 1.60
N VAL A 162 7.31 -8.34 0.36
CA VAL A 162 6.64 -7.09 -0.05
C VAL A 162 5.20 -6.97 0.44
N TRP A 163 4.52 -8.10 0.63
CA TRP A 163 3.13 -8.14 1.06
C TRP A 163 2.95 -9.36 1.96
N ARG A 164 2.77 -9.18 3.26
CA ARG A 164 2.69 -10.30 4.22
C ARG A 164 1.86 -9.93 5.43
N ARG A 165 1.31 -10.92 6.13
CA ARG A 165 0.82 -10.73 7.50
C ARG A 165 2.01 -10.83 8.45
N ASP A 166 2.12 -9.88 9.37
CA ASP A 166 3.24 -9.77 10.31
C ASP A 166 2.67 -9.38 11.68
N ARG A 167 2.35 -10.38 12.51
CA ARG A 167 1.58 -10.16 13.75
C ARG A 167 2.36 -9.34 14.78
N GLU A 168 3.66 -9.55 14.86
CA GLU A 168 4.54 -8.83 15.80
C GLU A 168 4.54 -7.35 15.47
N VAL A 169 4.82 -6.98 14.21
CA VAL A 169 4.82 -5.57 13.80
C VAL A 169 3.43 -4.94 13.92
N LEU A 170 2.37 -5.71 13.68
CA LEU A 170 1.01 -5.22 13.84
C LEU A 170 0.65 -4.97 15.29
N ASN A 171 1.00 -5.88 16.19
CA ASN A 171 0.79 -5.70 17.63
C ASN A 171 1.61 -4.50 18.12
N GLU A 172 2.90 -4.42 17.80
CA GLU A 172 3.73 -3.26 18.18
C GLU A 172 3.18 -1.93 17.67
N LEU A 173 2.56 -1.92 16.49
CA LEU A 173 1.96 -0.72 15.91
C LEU A 173 0.64 -0.36 16.60
N LEU A 174 -0.20 -1.35 16.91
CA LEU A 174 -1.47 -1.17 17.62
C LEU A 174 -1.24 -0.83 19.11
N ASP A 175 -0.23 -1.39 19.75
CA ASP A 175 0.15 -1.09 21.14
C ASP A 175 0.69 0.33 21.31
N ARG A 176 1.17 0.96 20.23
CA ARG A 176 1.56 2.39 20.21
C ARG A 176 0.38 3.33 19.98
N ILE A 177 -0.75 2.78 19.58
CA ILE A 177 -1.97 3.50 19.20
C ILE A 177 -2.96 3.54 20.37
N ASP A 178 -3.03 2.45 21.14
CA ASP A 178 -3.82 2.33 22.37
C ASP A 178 -3.16 3.09 23.54
#